data_AF-A0A6L8Q6D1-F1
#
_entry.id   AF-A0A6L8Q6D1-F1
#
_cell.length_a   1.000
_cell.length_b   1.000
_cell.length_c   1.000
_cell.angle_alpha   90.00
_cell.angle_beta   90.00
_cell.angle_gamma   90.00
#
_symmetry.space_group_name_H-M   'P 1'
#
loop_
_entity.id
_entity.type
_entity.pdbx_description
1 polymer ?
#
loop_
_entity_poly.entity_id
_entity_poly.type
_entity_poly.pdbx_seq_one_letter_code
_entity_poly.pdbx_strand_id
1 'polypeptide(L)'
;MKIDRNAFDARRSNWVSGSHDGYTFEAKVFAEPSMFGIPTPRFEDGGNVSKLVIRDADGREVYAYDRGPCYGETVPHYADVANEIVAALEAEFCEEA
;
A
#
# COMPACT_ATOMS: atom_id res chain seq x y z
N MET A 1 -5.26 -8.68 -7.97
CA MET A 1 -3.95 -8.28 -7.43
C MET A 1 -2.98 -9.46 -7.37
N LYS A 2 -1.69 -9.21 -7.61
CA LYS A 2 -0.58 -10.14 -7.32
C LYS A 2 0.36 -9.49 -6.31
N ILE A 3 0.88 -10.27 -5.35
CA ILE A 3 1.78 -9.80 -4.30
C ILE A 3 2.97 -10.76 -4.19
N ASP A 4 4.18 -10.22 -4.28
CA ASP A 4 5.40 -10.90 -3.85
C ASP A 4 5.63 -10.60 -2.36
N ARG A 5 5.40 -11.63 -1.53
CA ARG A 5 5.56 -11.60 -0.07
C ARG A 5 6.69 -12.48 0.45
N ASN A 6 7.57 -12.98 -0.43
CA ASN A 6 8.62 -13.94 -0.06
C ASN A 6 9.57 -13.40 1.03
N ALA A 7 9.93 -12.12 0.97
CA ALA A 7 10.78 -11.50 1.98
C ALA A 7 10.06 -11.27 3.31
N PHE A 8 8.76 -10.98 3.25
CA PHE A 8 7.87 -10.81 4.40
C PHE A 8 7.67 -12.13 5.16
N ASP A 9 7.30 -13.19 4.45
CA ASP A 9 7.08 -14.51 5.06
C ASP A 9 8.35 -15.10 5.68
N ALA A 10 9.50 -14.79 5.08
CA ALA A 10 10.81 -15.14 5.63
C ALA A 10 11.23 -14.26 6.83
N ARG A 11 10.41 -13.29 7.25
CA ARG A 11 10.69 -12.31 8.31
C ARG A 11 11.98 -11.51 8.09
N ARG A 12 12.36 -11.29 6.82
CA ARG A 12 13.59 -10.56 6.45
C ARG A 12 13.31 -9.10 6.11
N SER A 13 12.08 -8.75 5.77
CA SER A 13 11.68 -7.41 5.37
C SER A 13 10.18 -7.23 5.55
N ASN A 14 9.75 -6.01 5.88
CA ASN A 14 8.33 -5.63 5.85
C ASN A 14 7.89 -5.05 4.50
N TRP A 15 8.79 -5.08 3.51
CA TRP A 15 8.49 -4.65 2.15
C TRP A 15 7.89 -5.79 1.33
N VAL A 16 6.82 -5.46 0.62
CA VAL A 16 6.19 -6.29 -0.39
C VAL A 16 6.07 -5.49 -1.68
N SER A 17 6.01 -6.20 -2.80
CA SER A 17 5.82 -5.60 -4.12
C SER A 17 4.74 -6.35 -4.87
N GLY A 18 4.15 -5.74 -5.89
CA GLY A 18 3.11 -6.43 -6.64
C GLY A 18 2.63 -5.67 -7.86
N SER A 19 1.52 -6.16 -8.42
CA SER A 19 0.86 -5.55 -9.56
C SER A 19 -0.66 -5.64 -9.45
N HIS A 20 -1.34 -4.59 -9.86
CA HIS A 20 -2.79 -4.49 -9.90
C HIS A 20 -3.23 -3.53 -11.01
N ASP A 21 -4.21 -3.95 -11.82
CA ASP A 21 -4.79 -3.16 -12.92
C ASP A 21 -3.80 -2.43 -13.86
N GLY A 22 -2.71 -3.10 -14.25
CA GLY A 22 -1.67 -2.52 -15.12
C GLY A 22 -0.67 -1.61 -14.39
N TYR A 23 -0.84 -1.40 -13.09
CA TYR A 23 0.12 -0.72 -12.22
C TYR A 23 1.02 -1.73 -11.50
N THR A 24 2.19 -1.24 -11.10
CA THR A 24 3.07 -1.93 -10.14
C THR A 24 3.13 -1.14 -8.84
N PHE A 25 3.37 -1.82 -7.73
CA PHE A 25 3.49 -1.16 -6.44
C PHE A 25 4.60 -1.75 -5.57
N GLU A 26 5.08 -0.94 -4.64
CA GLU A 26 5.90 -1.33 -3.51
C GLU A 26 5.27 -0.76 -2.25
N ALA A 27 5.16 -1.57 -1.20
CA ALA A 27 4.52 -1.17 0.04
C ALA A 27 5.27 -1.72 1.25
N LYS A 28 5.22 -0.97 2.35
CA LYS A 28 5.75 -1.41 3.63
C LYS A 28 4.61 -1.70 4.60
N VAL A 29 4.39 -2.98 4.88
CA VAL A 29 3.23 -3.51 5.62
C VAL A 29 3.61 -4.03 7.00
N PHE A 30 2.65 -4.05 7.91
CA PHE A 30 2.79 -4.56 9.27
C PHE A 30 1.59 -5.44 9.64
N ALA A 31 1.75 -6.26 10.69
CA ALA A 31 0.66 -7.06 11.22
C ALA A 31 -0.40 -6.19 11.92
N GLU A 32 0.02 -5.15 12.63
CA GLU A 32 -0.87 -4.25 13.37
C GLU A 32 -0.96 -2.86 12.70
N PRO A 33 -2.13 -2.20 12.77
CA PRO A 33 -2.28 -0.82 12.32
C PRO A 33 -1.58 0.18 13.26
N SER A 34 -1.24 1.36 12.76
CA SER A 34 -0.67 2.42 13.59
C SER A 34 -0.89 3.80 12.99
N MET A 35 -0.72 4.85 13.80
CA MET A 35 -0.80 6.25 13.36
C MET A 35 0.20 6.67 12.26
N PHE A 36 1.18 5.82 11.95
CA PHE A 36 2.13 6.04 10.85
C PHE A 36 1.68 5.36 9.54
N GLY A 37 0.57 4.64 9.57
CA GLY A 37 -0.06 4.00 8.43
C GLY A 37 -0.93 4.94 7.61
N ILE A 38 -1.25 4.50 6.40
CA ILE A 38 -2.24 5.12 5.52
C ILE A 38 -3.61 5.00 6.21
N PRO A 39 -4.31 6.12 6.50
CA PRO A 39 -5.67 6.07 7.00
C PRO A 39 -6.62 5.43 5.99
N THR A 40 -7.51 4.58 6.47
CA THR A 40 -8.55 3.94 5.65
C THR A 40 -9.88 3.98 6.40
N PRO A 41 -11.03 3.72 5.74
CA PRO A 41 -12.31 3.61 6.44
C PRO A 41 -12.30 2.55 7.56
N ARG A 42 -11.42 1.53 7.48
CA ARG A 42 -11.25 0.52 8.54
C ARG A 42 -10.37 1.03 9.68
N PHE A 43 -9.38 1.86 9.39
CA PHE A 43 -8.41 2.41 10.34
C PHE A 43 -8.26 3.93 10.14
N GLU A 44 -9.23 4.71 10.65
CA GLU A 44 -9.29 6.17 10.43
C GLU A 44 -8.09 6.92 11.01
N ASP A 45 -7.51 6.39 12.09
CA ASP A 45 -6.33 6.97 12.76
C ASP A 45 -4.99 6.50 12.15
N GLY A 46 -5.01 5.58 11.17
CA GLY A 46 -3.84 5.04 10.47
C GLY A 46 -3.80 3.50 10.43
N GLY A 47 -3.62 2.95 9.23
CA GLY A 47 -3.66 1.50 8.96
C GLY A 47 -2.33 0.75 9.14
N ASN A 48 -2.25 -0.47 8.60
CA ASN A 48 -1.07 -1.33 8.70
C ASN A 48 -0.06 -1.13 7.54
N VAL A 49 -0.44 -0.36 6.52
CA VAL A 49 0.43 0.02 5.39
C VAL A 49 1.08 1.37 5.69
N SER A 50 2.38 1.41 5.95
CA SER A 50 3.10 2.63 6.36
C SER A 50 3.65 3.48 5.20
N LYS A 51 3.88 2.84 4.05
CA LYS A 51 4.42 3.44 2.83
C LYS A 51 3.82 2.72 1.63
N LEU A 52 3.53 3.48 0.58
CA LEU A 52 3.04 2.95 -0.68
C LEU A 52 3.60 3.79 -1.83
N VAL A 53 4.09 3.12 -2.86
CA VAL A 53 4.48 3.71 -4.14
C VAL A 53 3.79 2.93 -5.24
N ILE A 54 3.17 3.64 -6.20
CA ILE A 54 2.52 3.05 -7.36
C ILE A 54 3.13 3.64 -8.63
N ARG A 55 3.41 2.77 -9.60
CA ARG A 55 3.93 3.14 -10.91
C ARG A 55 3.02 2.66 -12.03
N ASP A 56 2.84 3.48 -13.05
CA ASP A 56 2.10 3.13 -14.28
C ASP A 56 2.87 2.14 -15.15
N ALA A 57 2.30 1.78 -16.30
CA ALA A 57 2.88 0.84 -17.25
C ALA A 57 4.22 1.33 -17.87
N ASP A 58 4.45 2.65 -17.89
CA ASP A 58 5.71 3.26 -18.34
C ASP A 58 6.76 3.35 -17.21
N GLY A 59 6.41 2.87 -16.00
CA GLY A 59 7.25 2.92 -14.82
C GLY A 59 7.28 4.28 -14.12
N ARG A 60 6.37 5.20 -14.45
CA ARG A 60 6.31 6.53 -13.81
C ARG A 60 5.60 6.42 -12.47
N GLU A 61 6.15 7.03 -11.43
CA GLU A 61 5.47 7.19 -10.15
C GLU A 61 4.24 8.08 -10.31
N VAL A 62 3.07 7.51 -10.05
CA VAL A 62 1.77 8.18 -10.19
C VAL A 62 1.09 8.42 -8.84
N TYR A 63 1.50 7.66 -7.83
CA TYR A 63 1.06 7.82 -6.45
C TYR A 63 2.19 7.46 -5.50
N ALA A 64 2.35 8.24 -4.44
CA ALA A 64 3.21 7.86 -3.33
C ALA A 64 2.64 8.39 -2.01
N TYR A 65 2.79 7.58 -0.97
CA TYR A 65 2.46 7.93 0.40
C TYR A 65 3.67 7.70 1.32
N ASP A 66 4.05 8.75 2.03
CA ASP A 66 5.01 8.70 3.15
C ASP A 66 4.59 9.67 4.25
N ARG A 67 3.83 9.17 5.24
CA ARG A 67 3.23 9.99 6.32
C ARG A 67 2.33 11.11 5.81
N GLY A 68 1.72 10.88 4.66
CA GLY A 68 0.92 11.83 3.89
C GLY A 68 1.09 11.56 2.38
N PRO A 69 0.09 11.91 1.56
CA PRO A 69 0.21 11.78 0.12
C PRO A 69 1.27 12.77 -0.41
N CYS A 70 2.21 12.25 -1.19
CA CYS A 70 3.22 13.06 -1.87
C CYS A 70 2.84 13.33 -3.34
N TYR A 71 2.16 12.36 -3.96
CA TYR A 71 1.68 12.40 -5.34
C TYR A 71 0.32 11.67 -5.41
N GLY A 72 -0.59 12.12 -6.27
CA GLY A 72 -1.79 11.35 -6.62
C GLY A 72 -3.15 11.93 -6.18
N GLU A 73 -3.22 12.84 -5.20
CA GLU A 73 -4.50 13.51 -4.86
C GLU A 73 -5.08 14.34 -6.00
N THR A 74 -4.23 14.78 -6.94
CA THR A 74 -4.64 15.62 -8.07
C THR A 74 -5.33 14.86 -9.20
N VAL A 75 -5.29 13.51 -9.21
CA VAL A 75 -5.88 12.68 -10.26
C VAL A 75 -6.68 11.54 -9.62
N PRO A 76 -8.03 11.58 -9.66
CA PRO A 76 -8.89 10.67 -8.90
C PRO A 76 -8.61 9.18 -9.11
N HIS A 77 -8.34 8.74 -10.34
CA HIS A 77 -8.17 7.31 -10.62
C HIS A 77 -6.92 6.70 -9.94
N TYR A 78 -5.87 7.49 -9.69
CA TYR A 78 -4.71 7.00 -8.92
C TYR A 78 -5.06 6.77 -7.46
N ALA A 79 -5.95 7.58 -6.89
CA ALA A 79 -6.45 7.39 -5.53
C ALA A 79 -7.33 6.13 -5.44
N ASP A 80 -8.16 5.85 -6.45
CA ASP A 80 -8.97 4.63 -6.50
C ASP A 80 -8.08 3.37 -6.52
N VAL A 81 -7.08 3.32 -7.39
CA VAL A 81 -6.11 2.20 -7.45
C VAL A 81 -5.34 2.07 -6.14
N ALA A 82 -4.93 3.18 -5.52
CA ALA A 82 -4.26 3.15 -4.22
C ALA A 82 -5.16 2.56 -3.12
N ASN A 83 -6.42 2.97 -3.06
CA ASN A 83 -7.38 2.45 -2.09
C ASN A 83 -7.61 0.95 -2.28
N GLU A 84 -7.73 0.48 -3.53
CA GLU A 84 -7.87 -0.96 -3.82
C GLU A 84 -6.63 -1.76 -3.40
N ILE A 85 -5.43 -1.24 -3.66
CA ILE A 85 -4.18 -1.88 -3.23
C ILE A 85 -4.09 -1.92 -1.70
N VAL A 86 -4.36 -0.81 -1.02
CA VAL A 86 -4.31 -0.75 0.45
C VAL A 86 -5.30 -1.71 1.08
N ALA A 87 -6.55 -1.74 0.60
CA ALA A 87 -7.57 -2.66 1.11
C ALA A 87 -7.16 -4.14 0.95
N ALA A 88 -6.53 -4.48 -0.18
CA ALA A 88 -6.04 -5.84 -0.40
C ALA A 88 -4.80 -6.17 0.46
N LEU A 89 -3.92 -5.21 0.74
CA LEU A 89 -2.81 -5.39 1.69
C LEU A 89 -3.29 -5.51 3.14
N GLU A 90 -4.29 -4.73 3.54
CA GLU A 90 -4.93 -4.84 4.85
C GLU A 90 -5.56 -6.21 5.06
N ALA A 91 -6.31 -6.70 4.07
CA ALA A 91 -6.95 -8.02 4.13
C ALA A 91 -5.93 -9.18 4.22
N GLU A 92 -4.76 -9.02 3.60
CA GLU A 92 -3.75 -10.07 3.52
C GLU A 92 -2.79 -10.09 4.71
N PHE A 93 -2.45 -8.92 5.26
CA PHE A 93 -1.36 -8.77 6.23
C PHE A 93 -1.79 -8.26 7.61
N CYS A 94 -2.96 -7.65 7.76
CA CYS A 94 -3.39 -7.14 9.06
C CYS A 94 -3.95 -8.27 9.91
N GLU A 95 -3.28 -8.57 11.01
CA GLU A 95 -3.80 -9.40 12.09
C GLU A 95 -4.67 -8.46 12.95
N GLU A 96 -5.98 -8.71 13.03
CA GLU A 96 -6.88 -7.85 13.83
C GLU A 96 -6.40 -7.78 15.28
N ALA A 97 -6.33 -6.57 15.84
CA ALA A 97 -6.02 -6.35 17.26
C ALA A 97 -7.22 -6.66 18.16
#